data_AF-A0A1I7XAW7-F1
#
_entry.id   AF-A0A1I7XAW7-F1
#
_cell.length_a   1.000
_cell.length_b   1.000
_cell.length_c   1.000
_cell.angle_alpha   90.00
_cell.angle_beta   90.00
_cell.angle_gamma   90.00
#
_symmetry.space_group_name_H-M   'P 1'
#
loop_
_entity.id
_entity.type
_entity.pdbx_description
1 polymer ?
#
loop_
_entity_poly.entity_id
_entity_poly.type
_entity_poly.pdbx_seq_one_letter_code
_entity_poly.pdbx_strand_id
1 'polypeptide(L)' 'MGRASTLSLHERGQIKVLSTTGYTVKRIADDVKRSRKAIMNFLRHQEEYGTKKSIGLPD' A
#
# COMPACT_ATOMS: atom_id res chain seq x y z
N MET A 1 -13.10 -16.67 8.63
CA MET A 1 -12.67 -15.26 8.46
C MET A 1 -11.96 -15.17 7.11
N GLY A 2 -12.59 -14.54 6.11
CA GLY A 2 -12.02 -14.44 4.77
C GLY A 2 -10.71 -13.66 4.82
N ARG A 3 -9.62 -14.28 4.34
CA ARG A 3 -8.32 -13.62 4.17
C ARG A 3 -8.52 -12.38 3.30
N ALA A 4 -8.58 -11.21 3.92
CA ALA A 4 -8.40 -9.96 3.18
C ALA A 4 -7.01 -10.04 2.57
N SER A 5 -6.92 -10.16 1.25
CA SER A 5 -5.64 -10.28 0.54
C SER A 5 -4.78 -9.07 0.82
N THR A 6 -3.97 -9.16 1.86
CA THR A 6 -3.02 -8.15 2.29
C THR A 6 -2.14 -7.84 1.08
N LEU A 7 -2.08 -6.56 0.68
CA LEU A 7 -1.19 -6.13 -0.40
C LEU A 7 0.23 -6.53 -0.03
N SER A 8 0.95 -7.16 -0.97
CA SER A 8 2.36 -7.51 -0.80
C SER A 8 3.19 -6.25 -0.58
N LEU A 9 4.36 -6.39 0.06
CA LEU A 9 5.29 -5.29 0.28
C LEU A 9 5.67 -4.60 -1.04
N HIS A 10 5.84 -5.37 -2.11
CA HIS A 10 6.13 -4.86 -3.44
C HIS A 10 4.96 -4.04 -4.02
N GLU A 11 3.73 -4.57 -3.94
CA GLU A 11 2.52 -3.87 -4.39
C GLU A 11 2.32 -2.56 -3.62
N ARG A 12 2.56 -2.56 -2.31
CA ARG A 12 2.51 -1.36 -1.46
C ARG A 12 3.55 -0.33 -1.86
N GLY A 13 4.77 -0.77 -2.17
CA GLY A 13 5.84 0.09 -2.67
C GLY A 13 5.44 0.78 -3.98
N GLN A 14 4.93 0.00 -4.94
CA GLN A 14 4.45 0.54 -6.22
C GLN A 14 3.29 1.53 -6.04
N ILE A 15 2.28 1.17 -5.22
CA ILE A 15 1.14 2.06 -4.94
C ILE A 15 1.63 3.37 -4.31
N LYS A 16 2.57 3.31 -3.37
CA LYS A 16 3.14 4.51 -2.72
C LYS A 16 3.85 5.41 -3.74
N VAL A 17 4.71 4.85 -4.58
CA VAL A 17 5.44 5.60 -5.62
C VAL A 17 4.45 6.25 -6.60
N LEU A 18 3.52 5.48 -7.15
CA LEU A 18 2.55 5.98 -8.12
C LEU A 18 1.62 7.04 -7.52
N SER A 19 1.22 6.87 -6.25
CA SER A 19 0.43 7.88 -5.54
C SER A 19 1.19 9.18 -5.34
N THR A 20 2.49 9.11 -5.03
CA THR A 20 3.34 10.31 -4.89
C THR A 20 3.53 11.02 -6.23
N THR A 21 3.59 10.28 -7.34
CA THR A 21 3.68 10.85 -8.69
C THR A 21 2.34 11.46 -9.18
N GLY A 22 1.27 11.40 -8.38
CA GLY A 22 -0.04 11.98 -8.73
C GLY A 22 -0.87 11.13 -9.69
N TYR A 23 -0.60 9.83 -9.79
CA TYR A 23 -1.39 8.94 -10.64
C TYR A 23 -2.78 8.73 -10.06
N THR A 24 -3.77 8.57 -10.95
CA THR A 24 -5.14 8.26 -10.53
C THR A 24 -5.24 6.83 -10.01
N VAL A 25 -6.09 6.61 -9.00
CA VAL A 25 -6.35 5.28 -8.39
C VAL A 25 -6.74 4.24 -9.45
N LYS A 26 -7.41 4.65 -10.52
CA LYS A 26 -7.73 3.76 -11.65
C LYS A 26 -6.48 3.23 -12.33
N ARG A 27 -5.50 4.10 -12.64
CA ARG A 27 -4.27 3.68 -13.31
C ARG A 27 -3.39 2.82 -12.40
N ILE A 28 -3.37 3.11 -11.10
CA ILE A 28 -2.68 2.29 -10.10
C ILE A 28 -3.32 0.90 -9.99
N ALA A 29 -4.65 0.81 -10.06
CA ALA A 29 -5.36 -0.48 -10.02
C ALA A 29 -5.04 -1.38 -11.21
N ASP A 30 -4.98 -0.81 -12.40
CA ASP A 30 -4.57 -1.52 -13.61
C ASP A 30 -3.11 -1.99 -13.53
N ASP A 31 -2.20 -1.12 -13.09
CA ASP A 31 -0.75 -1.40 -13.02
C ASP A 31 -0.43 -2.50 -12.00
N VAL A 32 -1.01 -2.39 -10.80
CA VAL A 32 -0.78 -3.32 -9.68
C VAL A 32 -1.72 -4.53 -9.79
N LYS A 33 -2.60 -4.59 -10.81
CA LYS A 33 -3.62 -5.63 -11.02
C LYS A 33 -4.46 -5.92 -9.78
N ARG A 34 -4.83 -4.86 -9.05
CA ARG A 34 -5.56 -4.95 -7.77
C ARG A 34 -6.84 -4.15 -7.80
N SER A 35 -7.77 -4.55 -6.94
CA SER A 35 -9.03 -3.83 -6.78
C SER A 35 -8.77 -2.39 -6.32
N ARG A 36 -9.45 -1.43 -6.97
CA ARG A 36 -9.48 -0.01 -6.57
C ARG A 36 -9.81 0.16 -5.08
N LYS A 37 -10.66 -0.70 -4.52
CA LYS A 37 -11.04 -0.65 -3.10
C LYS A 37 -9.87 -1.02 -2.18
N ALA A 38 -9.03 -1.97 -2.57
CA ALA A 38 -7.83 -2.33 -1.81
C ALA A 38 -6.79 -1.19 -1.83
N ILE A 39 -6.64 -0.53 -2.99
CA ILE A 39 -5.74 0.62 -3.13
C ILE A 39 -6.24 1.81 -2.33
N MET A 40 -7.54 2.15 -2.42
CA MET A 40 -8.12 3.23 -1.59
C MET A 40 -7.98 2.94 -0.09
N ASN A 41 -8.21 1.70 0.33
CA ASN A 41 -8.02 1.30 1.72
C ASN A 41 -6.54 1.46 2.13
N PHE A 42 -5.59 1.09 1.28
CA PHE A 42 -4.17 1.29 1.55
C PHE A 42 -3.78 2.76 1.64
N LEU A 43 -4.22 3.59 0.70
CA LEU A 43 -3.94 5.03 0.68
C LEU A 43 -4.53 5.73 1.92
N ARG A 44 -5.74 5.34 2.34
CA ARG A 44 -6.40 5.88 3.53
C ARG A 44 -5.73 5.48 4.84
N HIS A 45 -5.05 4.32 4.87
CA HIS A 45 -4.35 3.77 6.03
C HIS A 45 -2.82 3.79 5.87
N GLN A 46 -2.26 4.67 5.02
CA GLN A 46 -0.81 4.75 4.80
C GLN A 46 -0.02 5.03 6.08
N GLU A 47 -0.60 5.76 7.04
CA GLU A 47 0.04 6.10 8.32
C GLU A 47 0.26 4.87 9.22
N GLU A 48 -0.70 3.93 9.21
CA GLU A 48 -0.65 2.66 9.95
C GLU A 48 0.43 1.71 9.41
N TYR A 49 0.66 1.74 8.09
CA TYR A 49 1.67 0.91 7.43
C TYR A 49 3.04 1.57 7.29
N GLY A 50 3.12 2.90 7.36
CA GLY A 50 4.34 3.68 7.13
C GLY A 50 5.24 3.83 8.34
N THR A 51 4.76 3.53 9.55
CA THR A 51 5.50 3.82 10.79
C THR A 51 5.49 2.66 11.77
N LYS A 52 5.95 1.48 11.35
CA LYS A 52 6.76 0.68 12.27
C LYS A 52 8.19 1.22 12.18
N LYS A 53 8.44 2.30 12.94
CA LYS A 53 9.81 2.58 13.40
C LYS A 53 10.32 1.27 13.98
N SER A 54 11.34 0.68 13.36
CA SER A 54 12.15 -0.32 14.03
C SER A 54 12.84 0.41 15.17
N ILE A 55 12.20 0.43 16.33
CA ILE A 55 12.79 0.88 17.58
C ILE A 55 13.65 -0.28 18.07
N GLY A 56 14.95 -0.17 17.78
CA GLY A 56 16.04 -0.83 18.51
C GLY A 56 16.08 -2.36 18.45
N LEU A 57 17.00 -2.88 17.66
CA LEU A 57 17.78 -4.03 18.10
C LEU A 57 18.96 -3.47 18.92
N PRO A 58 18.94 -3.49 20.26
CA PRO A 58 20.19 -3.40 21.01
C PRO A 58 20.90 -4.77 20.95
N ASP A 59 22.20 -4.69 20.76
CA ASP A 59 23.19 -5.78 20.84
C ASP A 59 23.00 -6.66 22.08
#